data_AF-A0A2N2KVD0-F1
#
_entry.id   AF-A0A2N2KVD0-F1
#
_cell.length_a   1.000
_cell.length_b   1.000
_cell.length_c   1.000
_cell.angle_alpha   90.00
_cell.angle_beta   90.00
_cell.angle_gamma   90.00
#
_symmetry.space_group_name_H-M   'P 1'
#
loop_
_entity.id
_entity.type
_entity.pdbx_description
1 polymer ?
#
loop_
_entity_poly.entity_id
_entity_poly.type
_entity_poly.pdbx_seq_one_letter_code
_entity_poly.pdbx_strand_id
1 'polypeptide(L)'
;MAADNNLSQQGILDINSMEIPVQPEGLNLIVQADFPGGAKRYRIQQDSSPTVTSPVIGNMGEIDSGDYNTLNSFINWGFGAYPGDRKMLVIWSHGNSWYKGNDTKWICPDDGSENLISVYNGELAMALANIPHLDILLFDACSMQSIEVLTEVYQTADYVIGSADLVPVNGFPYETIIPLFSSDIDIIVNQIPLLYVESYLPWGDINTGGQYWTTTCSTIATAAISAFVNEFRAFTSIYLTYGGNLLSIRQQCYSMNDGMADVDMRDFLTRASGAESGGIRTKAAELRVMWDNMVVSSTYTTPQPQTNIGTGALWFPDFRLNFTWGWERYSHLKFARTQWLSVVNHALGDDIPPDAPILLSKSVVNNTLILHVQAPSDPDSLHYRLLVIEGTHTYGYSLYPSYTDGTFIATAPITMFGSYKVFAVDQSWNRSAALEGDYSFSSVTVSPNPIRNKNLATLHWLAGEDVSGALSLDIFNLRGQKVLSRELGTVSFGAGSYPLFADAEFKNFPAGRYFIRLSMGTKQFAQKLIILY
;
A
#
# COMPACT_ATOMS: atom_id res chain seq x y z
N MET A 1 16.43 -22.89 -2.56
CA MET A 1 17.65 -22.07 -2.57
C MET A 1 17.71 -21.37 -3.91
N ALA A 2 17.52 -20.05 -3.93
CA ALA A 2 17.69 -19.23 -5.13
C ALA A 2 19.15 -18.75 -5.15
N ALA A 3 20.02 -19.54 -5.77
CA ALA A 3 21.46 -19.39 -5.71
C ALA A 3 22.08 -19.14 -7.10
N ASP A 4 21.28 -18.83 -8.12
CA ASP A 4 21.77 -18.26 -9.38
C ASP A 4 22.08 -16.78 -9.19
N ASN A 5 23.10 -16.54 -8.37
CA ASN A 5 23.66 -15.23 -8.05
C ASN A 5 25.04 -15.44 -7.42
N ASN A 6 25.63 -14.37 -6.90
CA ASN A 6 26.97 -14.42 -6.29
C ASN A 6 27.06 -15.22 -4.97
N LEU A 7 25.98 -15.83 -4.46
CA LEU A 7 26.01 -16.79 -3.34
C LEU A 7 26.02 -18.26 -3.79
N SER A 8 26.09 -18.56 -5.09
CA SER A 8 26.09 -19.94 -5.61
C SER A 8 27.02 -20.91 -4.85
N GLN A 9 28.23 -20.48 -4.52
CA GLN A 9 29.18 -21.30 -3.76
C GLN A 9 28.70 -21.59 -2.32
N GLN A 10 28.11 -20.60 -1.65
CA GLN A 10 27.53 -20.76 -0.31
C GLN A 10 26.35 -21.74 -0.35
N GLY A 11 25.50 -21.67 -1.38
CA GLY A 11 24.42 -22.62 -1.54
C GLY A 11 24.90 -24.07 -1.68
N ILE A 12 26.03 -24.30 -2.37
CA ILE A 12 26.66 -25.64 -2.45
C ILE A 12 27.18 -26.08 -1.08
N LEU A 13 27.85 -25.18 -0.35
CA LEU A 13 28.39 -25.48 0.98
C LEU A 13 27.29 -25.81 1.99
N ASP A 14 26.16 -25.11 1.92
CA ASP A 14 25.01 -25.36 2.79
C ASP A 14 24.33 -26.70 2.47
N ILE A 15 24.15 -27.05 1.19
CA ILE A 15 23.67 -28.41 0.85
C ILE A 15 24.62 -29.47 1.39
N ASN A 16 25.93 -29.27 1.26
CA ASN A 16 26.92 -30.22 1.77
C ASN A 16 26.91 -30.27 3.31
N SER A 17 26.66 -29.17 4.02
CA SER A 17 26.55 -29.16 5.48
C SER A 17 25.29 -29.89 5.96
N MET A 18 24.20 -29.85 5.18
CA MET A 18 22.99 -30.64 5.44
C MET A 18 23.22 -32.17 5.32
N GLU A 19 24.26 -32.61 4.61
CA GLU A 19 24.63 -34.03 4.45
C GLU A 19 25.43 -34.57 5.65
N ILE A 20 26.04 -33.71 6.48
CA ILE A 20 26.90 -34.15 7.58
C ILE A 20 26.12 -34.87 8.71
N PRO A 21 25.03 -34.31 9.27
CA PRO A 21 24.40 -34.88 10.44
C PRO A 21 23.56 -36.12 10.11
N VAL A 22 23.47 -37.04 11.07
CA VAL A 22 22.46 -38.10 11.02
C VAL A 22 21.08 -37.47 11.10
N GLN A 23 20.27 -37.66 10.07
CA GLN A 23 18.93 -37.10 10.01
C GLN A 23 17.97 -37.84 10.98
N PRO A 24 17.09 -37.11 11.68
CA PRO A 24 15.99 -37.71 12.43
C PRO A 24 15.15 -38.70 11.61
N GLU A 25 14.70 -39.77 12.27
CA GLU A 25 13.79 -40.74 11.65
C GLU A 25 12.50 -40.05 11.19
N GLY A 26 12.06 -40.33 9.97
CA GLY A 26 10.85 -39.75 9.38
C GLY A 26 11.02 -38.34 8.78
N LEU A 27 12.21 -37.73 8.87
CA LEU A 27 12.48 -36.45 8.20
C LEU A 27 12.55 -36.63 6.67
N ASN A 28 11.80 -35.80 5.94
CA ASN A 28 11.96 -35.63 4.50
C ASN A 28 12.66 -34.28 4.23
N LEU A 29 13.98 -34.28 4.11
CA LEU A 29 14.77 -33.09 3.79
C LEU A 29 14.96 -32.97 2.27
N ILE A 30 14.19 -32.06 1.66
CA ILE A 30 14.13 -31.84 0.21
C ILE A 30 14.61 -30.44 -0.13
N VAL A 31 15.57 -30.34 -1.04
CA VAL A 31 16.14 -29.06 -1.48
C VAL A 31 15.93 -28.90 -2.97
N GLN A 32 15.23 -27.85 -3.40
CA GLN A 32 15.37 -27.31 -4.76
C GLN A 32 16.40 -26.19 -4.72
N ALA A 33 17.48 -26.33 -5.49
CA ALA A 33 18.51 -25.31 -5.59
C ALA A 33 18.72 -24.96 -7.06
N ASP A 34 18.68 -23.66 -7.32
CA ASP A 34 19.01 -23.06 -8.60
C ASP A 34 20.40 -22.46 -8.53
N PHE A 35 21.26 -22.77 -9.48
CA PHE A 35 22.66 -22.36 -9.54
C PHE A 35 22.97 -21.92 -10.96
N PRO A 36 24.08 -21.19 -11.20
CA PRO A 36 24.52 -20.91 -12.56
C PRO A 36 24.69 -22.22 -13.35
N GLY A 37 23.82 -22.43 -14.35
CA GLY A 37 23.75 -23.67 -15.14
C GLY A 37 22.57 -24.59 -14.84
N GLY A 38 21.62 -24.14 -14.01
CA GLY A 38 20.27 -24.68 -13.88
C GLY A 38 19.96 -25.37 -12.55
N ALA A 39 18.67 -25.54 -12.31
CA ALA A 39 18.12 -26.02 -11.06
C ALA A 39 17.95 -27.53 -10.96
N LYS A 40 18.15 -28.04 -9.74
CA LYS A 40 17.98 -29.44 -9.38
C LYS A 40 17.23 -29.58 -8.06
N ARG A 41 16.61 -30.74 -7.88
CA ARG A 41 15.99 -31.19 -6.64
C ARG A 41 16.80 -32.32 -6.05
N TYR A 42 17.14 -32.19 -4.78
CA TYR A 42 17.91 -33.16 -4.01
C TYR A 42 17.04 -33.73 -2.89
N ARG A 43 17.17 -35.04 -2.65
CA ARG A 43 16.77 -35.64 -1.37
C ARG A 43 18.05 -35.76 -0.54
N ILE A 44 18.17 -34.93 0.50
CA ILE A 44 19.40 -34.88 1.28
C ILE A 44 19.62 -36.22 1.98
N GLN A 45 20.83 -36.77 1.89
CA GLN A 45 21.23 -38.01 2.55
C GLN A 45 22.50 -37.80 3.35
N GLN A 46 22.60 -38.52 4.47
CA GLN A 46 23.79 -38.41 5.31
C GLN A 46 25.00 -39.00 4.60
N ASP A 47 26.09 -38.23 4.57
CA ASP A 47 27.41 -38.68 4.15
C ASP A 47 28.52 -37.91 4.91
N SER A 48 29.76 -38.01 4.43
CA SER A 48 30.91 -37.27 4.97
C SER A 48 31.82 -36.73 3.85
N SER A 49 31.24 -36.58 2.66
CA SER A 49 31.91 -36.13 1.46
C SER A 49 32.17 -34.62 1.52
N PRO A 50 33.29 -34.12 0.97
CA PRO A 50 33.53 -32.69 0.84
C PRO A 50 32.73 -32.05 -0.32
N THR A 51 31.94 -32.84 -1.04
CA THR A 51 31.11 -32.41 -2.17
C THR A 51 29.74 -33.05 -2.11
N VAL A 52 28.70 -32.34 -2.54
CA VAL A 52 27.31 -32.80 -2.56
C VAL A 52 27.18 -34.16 -3.24
N THR A 53 26.71 -35.18 -2.51
CA THR A 53 26.46 -36.53 -3.08
C THR A 53 25.01 -36.98 -3.03
N SER A 54 24.14 -36.19 -2.40
CA SER A 54 22.71 -36.47 -2.27
C SER A 54 22.05 -36.80 -3.62
N PRO A 55 21.17 -37.80 -3.66
CA PRO A 55 20.46 -38.18 -4.88
C PRO A 55 19.68 -37.01 -5.50
N VAL A 56 19.94 -36.76 -6.78
CA VAL A 56 19.12 -35.86 -7.60
C VAL A 56 17.81 -36.57 -7.94
N ILE A 57 16.71 -36.04 -7.41
CA ILE A 57 15.35 -36.57 -7.59
C ILE A 57 14.56 -35.80 -8.65
N GLY A 58 15.11 -34.70 -9.17
CA GLY A 58 14.55 -33.94 -10.27
C GLY A 58 15.58 -33.01 -10.89
N ASN A 59 15.62 -32.95 -12.22
CA ASN A 59 16.38 -31.96 -12.97
C ASN A 59 15.38 -30.98 -13.59
N MET A 60 15.45 -29.71 -13.20
CA MET A 60 14.49 -28.69 -13.62
C MET A 60 15.00 -27.90 -14.83
N GLY A 61 16.28 -28.06 -15.19
CA GLY A 61 16.91 -27.19 -16.17
C GLY A 61 16.97 -25.75 -15.65
N GLU A 62 17.04 -24.80 -16.56
CA GLU A 62 16.93 -23.39 -16.21
C GLU A 62 15.53 -23.07 -15.69
N ILE A 63 15.45 -22.44 -14.52
CA ILE A 63 14.22 -21.87 -13.98
C ILE A 63 14.50 -20.43 -13.60
N ASP A 64 13.45 -19.63 -13.41
CA ASP A 64 13.57 -18.32 -12.79
C ASP A 64 13.27 -18.47 -11.30
N SER A 65 14.30 -18.51 -10.46
CA SER A 65 14.14 -18.61 -9.01
C SER A 65 13.69 -17.30 -8.36
N GLY A 66 13.69 -16.20 -9.11
CA GLY A 66 13.09 -14.91 -8.78
C GLY A 66 11.60 -14.81 -9.10
N ASP A 67 11.02 -15.72 -9.90
CA ASP A 67 9.57 -15.79 -10.08
C ASP A 67 8.90 -16.44 -8.85
N TYR A 68 7.97 -15.71 -8.23
CA TYR A 68 7.19 -16.21 -7.09
C TYR A 68 6.43 -17.51 -7.39
N ASN A 69 6.06 -17.75 -8.66
CA ASN A 69 5.40 -19.00 -9.08
C ASN A 69 6.35 -20.20 -9.00
N THR A 70 7.66 -20.00 -9.21
CA THR A 70 8.66 -21.05 -9.06
C THR A 70 8.73 -21.52 -7.61
N LEU A 71 8.76 -20.59 -6.66
CA LEU A 71 8.72 -20.89 -5.23
C LEU A 71 7.41 -21.58 -4.84
N ASN A 72 6.25 -21.04 -5.25
CA ASN A 72 4.94 -21.64 -4.97
C ASN A 72 4.84 -23.07 -5.50
N SER A 73 5.32 -23.30 -6.73
CA SER A 73 5.31 -24.61 -7.39
C SER A 73 6.19 -25.62 -6.65
N PHE A 74 7.36 -25.20 -6.17
CA PHE A 74 8.23 -26.06 -5.36
C PHE A 74 7.56 -26.45 -4.04
N ILE A 75 6.95 -25.51 -3.33
CA ILE A 75 6.29 -25.75 -2.05
C ILE A 75 5.16 -26.77 -2.20
N ASN A 76 4.25 -26.54 -3.16
CA ASN A 76 3.09 -27.40 -3.39
C ASN A 76 3.51 -28.80 -3.88
N TRP A 77 4.48 -28.87 -4.79
CA TRP A 77 5.03 -30.16 -5.22
C TRP A 77 5.71 -30.89 -4.05
N GLY A 78 6.53 -30.19 -3.25
CA GLY A 78 7.32 -30.76 -2.17
C GLY A 78 6.45 -31.39 -1.10
N PHE A 79 5.49 -30.63 -0.56
CA PHE A 79 4.57 -31.15 0.46
C PHE A 79 3.55 -32.15 -0.08
N GLY A 80 3.25 -32.12 -1.39
CA GLY A 80 2.41 -33.14 -2.03
C GLY A 80 3.13 -34.48 -2.23
N ALA A 81 4.40 -34.44 -2.64
CA ALA A 81 5.22 -35.64 -2.87
C ALA A 81 5.80 -36.24 -1.58
N TYR A 82 6.05 -35.39 -0.57
CA TYR A 82 6.63 -35.75 0.71
C TYR A 82 5.77 -35.20 1.86
N PRO A 83 4.59 -35.81 2.10
CA PRO A 83 3.73 -35.37 3.19
C PRO A 83 4.42 -35.55 4.55
N GLY A 84 4.15 -34.63 5.46
CA GLY A 84 4.64 -34.66 6.84
C GLY A 84 3.65 -33.99 7.79
N ASP A 85 3.63 -34.47 9.03
CA ASP A 85 2.77 -33.95 10.09
C ASP A 85 3.17 -32.52 10.48
N ARG A 86 4.48 -32.28 10.60
CA ARG A 86 5.08 -30.95 10.80
C ARG A 86 5.76 -30.48 9.51
N LYS A 87 5.62 -29.20 9.18
CA LYS A 87 6.08 -28.59 7.93
C LYS A 87 6.93 -27.37 8.23
N MET A 88 8.14 -27.37 7.69
CA MET A 88 9.06 -26.25 7.73
C MET A 88 9.44 -25.89 6.30
N LEU A 89 9.43 -24.59 6.00
CA LEU A 89 9.95 -24.05 4.75
C LEU A 89 11.15 -23.15 5.06
N VAL A 90 12.26 -23.39 4.37
CA VAL A 90 13.44 -22.51 4.38
C VAL A 90 13.53 -21.80 3.04
N ILE A 91 13.50 -20.46 3.06
CA ILE A 91 13.77 -19.64 1.88
C ILE A 91 15.18 -19.09 2.02
N TRP A 92 16.07 -19.57 1.16
CA TRP A 92 17.50 -19.28 1.17
C TRP A 92 17.87 -18.46 -0.06
N SER A 93 18.51 -17.30 0.17
CA SER A 93 19.17 -16.45 -0.83
C SER A 93 19.74 -15.19 -0.14
N HIS A 94 20.11 -14.12 -0.85
CA HIS A 94 20.04 -12.81 -0.17
C HIS A 94 18.58 -12.35 -0.02
N GLY A 95 18.41 -11.41 0.89
CA GLY A 95 17.21 -10.61 1.03
C GLY A 95 17.58 -9.18 1.37
N ASN A 96 16.63 -8.27 1.28
CA ASN A 96 16.83 -6.92 1.80
C ASN A 96 15.52 -6.33 2.31
N SER A 97 14.75 -7.16 3.03
CA SER A 97 13.40 -6.83 3.49
C SER A 97 12.51 -6.36 2.33
N TRP A 98 11.75 -5.29 2.56
CA TRP A 98 10.97 -4.58 1.54
C TRP A 98 11.68 -3.29 1.03
N TYR A 99 12.84 -2.90 1.60
CA TYR A 99 13.50 -1.60 1.38
C TYR A 99 15.00 -1.69 1.01
N LYS A 100 15.40 -1.64 -0.29
CA LYS A 100 16.47 -0.78 -0.89
C LYS A 100 16.84 -1.04 -2.37
N GLY A 101 17.14 0.03 -3.12
CA GLY A 101 17.58 0.00 -4.54
C GLY A 101 16.75 0.89 -5.48
N ASN A 102 17.38 1.43 -6.53
CA ASN A 102 16.68 2.21 -7.58
C ASN A 102 15.81 1.32 -8.46
N ASP A 103 16.21 0.07 -8.68
CA ASP A 103 15.43 -0.93 -9.39
C ASP A 103 15.44 -2.23 -8.58
N THR A 104 14.23 -2.62 -8.15
CA THR A 104 13.86 -3.92 -7.55
C THR A 104 14.43 -4.23 -6.14
N LYS A 105 13.54 -4.62 -5.21
CA LYS A 105 13.78 -4.88 -3.77
C LYS A 105 13.15 -6.21 -3.39
N TRP A 106 13.87 -7.07 -2.68
CA TRP A 106 13.74 -8.50 -2.99
C TRP A 106 14.17 -9.47 -1.89
N ILE A 107 13.68 -10.70 -2.06
CA ILE A 107 14.35 -11.94 -1.70
C ILE A 107 14.55 -12.77 -2.97
N CYS A 108 15.51 -13.69 -3.00
CA CYS A 108 15.71 -14.62 -4.12
C CYS A 108 15.96 -13.92 -5.47
N PRO A 109 17.06 -13.16 -5.64
CA PRO A 109 17.42 -12.63 -6.94
C PRO A 109 17.95 -13.77 -7.81
N ASP A 110 17.71 -13.62 -9.10
CA ASP A 110 18.11 -14.54 -10.13
C ASP A 110 18.86 -13.74 -11.21
N ASP A 111 20.19 -13.85 -11.20
CA ASP A 111 21.05 -13.10 -12.11
C ASP A 111 20.88 -13.58 -13.57
N GLY A 112 20.54 -14.86 -13.79
CA GLY A 112 20.27 -15.42 -15.11
C GLY A 112 18.98 -14.89 -15.75
N SER A 113 17.93 -14.72 -14.94
CA SER A 113 16.61 -14.24 -15.37
C SER A 113 16.42 -12.74 -15.19
N GLU A 114 17.36 -12.05 -14.53
CA GLU A 114 17.27 -10.64 -14.11
C GLU A 114 15.99 -10.35 -13.30
N ASN A 115 15.56 -11.32 -12.47
CA ASN A 115 14.30 -11.27 -11.73
C ASN A 115 14.50 -11.54 -10.23
N LEU A 116 13.45 -11.30 -9.44
CA LEU A 116 13.46 -11.46 -7.99
C LEU A 116 12.05 -11.47 -7.40
N ILE A 117 11.91 -11.97 -6.16
CA ILE A 117 10.61 -11.97 -5.47
C ILE A 117 10.46 -10.69 -4.64
N SER A 118 9.52 -9.83 -5.01
CA SER A 118 9.22 -8.59 -4.30
C SER A 118 8.35 -8.81 -3.05
N VAL A 119 8.71 -8.14 -1.94
CA VAL A 119 7.85 -8.09 -0.74
C VAL A 119 6.72 -7.08 -0.91
N TYR A 120 7.03 -5.84 -1.29
CA TYR A 120 6.05 -4.75 -1.31
C TYR A 120 5.07 -4.79 -2.49
N ASN A 121 5.43 -5.45 -3.59
CA ASN A 121 4.47 -5.74 -4.67
C ASN A 121 3.61 -6.99 -4.40
N GLY A 122 3.77 -7.63 -3.24
CA GLY A 122 2.96 -8.76 -2.80
C GLY A 122 3.40 -10.11 -3.37
N GLU A 123 4.49 -10.20 -4.13
CA GLU A 123 4.95 -11.44 -4.74
C GLU A 123 5.37 -12.49 -3.71
N LEU A 124 6.02 -12.11 -2.61
CA LEU A 124 6.28 -13.03 -1.50
C LEU A 124 4.99 -13.60 -0.90
N ALA A 125 3.96 -12.76 -0.73
CA ALA A 125 2.66 -13.22 -0.24
C ALA A 125 1.96 -14.14 -1.28
N MET A 126 2.11 -13.86 -2.57
CA MET A 126 1.60 -14.72 -3.65
C MET A 126 2.36 -16.07 -3.72
N ALA A 127 3.67 -16.08 -3.52
CA ALA A 127 4.47 -17.31 -3.44
C ALA A 127 3.96 -18.25 -2.34
N LEU A 128 3.47 -17.66 -1.25
CA LEU A 128 2.97 -18.35 -0.06
C LEU A 128 1.44 -18.51 -0.06
N ALA A 129 0.75 -18.16 -1.14
CA ALA A 129 -0.69 -18.31 -1.26
C ALA A 129 -1.07 -19.75 -1.60
N ASN A 130 -2.17 -20.25 -1.00
CA ASN A 130 -2.74 -21.57 -1.24
C ASN A 130 -1.77 -22.76 -1.00
N ILE A 131 -0.76 -22.58 -0.15
CA ILE A 131 0.13 -23.67 0.29
C ILE A 131 -0.42 -24.32 1.58
N PRO A 132 0.03 -25.54 1.94
CA PRO A 132 -0.21 -26.08 3.27
C PRO A 132 0.32 -25.13 4.37
N HIS A 133 -0.44 -24.99 5.45
CA HIS A 133 0.01 -24.22 6.63
C HIS A 133 1.32 -24.78 7.18
N LEU A 134 2.25 -23.90 7.53
CA LEU A 134 3.57 -24.23 8.02
C LEU A 134 3.62 -24.14 9.54
N ASP A 135 4.35 -25.03 10.19
CA ASP A 135 4.73 -24.84 11.59
C ASP A 135 5.81 -23.74 11.66
N ILE A 136 6.81 -23.81 10.76
CA ILE A 136 7.94 -22.86 10.74
C ILE A 136 8.18 -22.35 9.31
N LEU A 137 8.24 -21.03 9.15
CA LEU A 137 8.84 -20.36 8.00
C LEU A 137 10.18 -19.75 8.42
N LEU A 138 11.28 -20.19 7.82
CA LEU A 138 12.61 -19.66 8.09
C LEU A 138 13.15 -18.92 6.87
N PHE A 139 13.59 -17.69 7.08
CA PHE A 139 14.31 -16.90 6.09
C PHE A 139 15.82 -16.99 6.38
N ASP A 140 16.52 -17.74 5.53
CA ASP A 140 17.99 -17.71 5.46
C ASP A 140 18.38 -16.65 4.42
N ALA A 141 18.10 -15.40 4.80
CA ALA A 141 18.24 -14.21 3.98
C ALA A 141 18.30 -12.96 4.87
N CYS A 142 19.05 -11.94 4.45
CA CYS A 142 19.24 -10.71 5.22
C CYS A 142 17.92 -9.95 5.46
N SER A 143 17.76 -9.39 6.65
CA SER A 143 16.75 -8.37 6.99
C SER A 143 15.28 -8.80 6.78
N MET A 144 14.98 -10.09 6.75
CA MET A 144 13.62 -10.60 6.53
C MET A 144 12.78 -10.64 7.81
N GLN A 145 13.39 -10.49 8.98
CA GLN A 145 12.68 -10.43 10.27
C GLN A 145 12.27 -9.00 10.60
N SER A 146 11.40 -8.41 9.79
CA SER A 146 10.80 -7.09 10.05
C SER A 146 9.29 -7.20 10.27
N ILE A 147 8.70 -6.27 11.02
CA ILE A 147 7.24 -6.28 11.23
C ILE A 147 6.48 -6.11 9.91
N GLU A 148 7.07 -5.40 8.94
CA GLU A 148 6.54 -5.25 7.60
C GLU A 148 6.45 -6.60 6.87
N VAL A 149 7.54 -7.39 6.85
CA VAL A 149 7.56 -8.72 6.24
C VAL A 149 6.65 -9.68 7.01
N LEU A 150 6.73 -9.68 8.35
CA LEU A 150 5.90 -10.51 9.22
C LEU A 150 4.40 -10.28 8.93
N THR A 151 3.97 -9.04 8.71
CA THR A 151 2.57 -8.72 8.37
C THR A 151 2.16 -9.27 7.00
N GLU A 152 3.09 -9.48 6.08
CA GLU A 152 2.80 -10.10 4.79
C GLU A 152 2.58 -11.61 4.89
N VAL A 153 3.29 -12.30 5.80
CA VAL A 153 3.39 -13.76 5.84
C VAL A 153 2.76 -14.43 7.06
N TYR A 154 2.29 -13.67 8.06
CA TYR A 154 1.85 -14.23 9.36
C TYR A 154 0.74 -15.28 9.29
N GLN A 155 -0.07 -15.28 8.22
CA GLN A 155 -1.16 -16.24 8.05
C GLN A 155 -0.70 -17.60 7.51
N THR A 156 0.55 -17.70 7.06
CA THR A 156 1.08 -18.89 6.39
C THR A 156 1.80 -19.84 7.35
N ALA A 157 2.31 -19.33 8.47
CA ALA A 157 3.13 -20.09 9.41
C ALA A 157 2.80 -19.76 10.86
N ASP A 158 2.94 -20.72 11.77
CA ASP A 158 2.78 -20.49 13.22
C ASP A 158 3.96 -19.72 13.82
N TYR A 159 5.17 -20.01 13.32
CA TYR A 159 6.41 -19.34 13.72
C TYR A 159 7.21 -18.86 12.51
N VAL A 160 7.78 -17.67 12.60
CA VAL A 160 8.71 -17.12 11.61
C VAL A 160 10.08 -16.92 12.25
N ILE A 161 11.12 -17.46 11.60
CA ILE A 161 12.51 -17.38 12.04
C ILE A 161 13.32 -16.60 11.01
N GLY A 162 14.15 -15.68 11.46
CA GLY A 162 15.01 -14.90 10.57
C GLY A 162 15.85 -13.86 11.29
N SER A 163 16.62 -13.11 10.51
CA SER A 163 17.44 -12.00 11.00
C SER A 163 16.77 -10.65 10.79
N ALA A 164 16.85 -9.77 11.79
CA ALA A 164 16.35 -8.40 11.73
C ALA A 164 17.32 -7.47 11.00
N ASP A 165 18.54 -7.93 10.74
CA ASP A 165 19.63 -7.17 10.14
C ASP A 165 20.30 -8.01 9.04
N LEU A 166 21.41 -7.50 8.49
CA LEU A 166 22.24 -8.24 7.56
C LEU A 166 22.75 -9.55 8.19
N VAL A 167 22.68 -10.64 7.42
CA VAL A 167 23.29 -11.93 7.78
C VAL A 167 24.65 -12.08 7.13
N PRO A 168 25.62 -12.75 7.76
CA PRO A 168 26.83 -13.17 7.09
C PRO A 168 26.53 -14.15 5.95
N VAL A 169 27.37 -14.17 4.92
CA VAL A 169 27.13 -14.96 3.69
C VAL A 169 27.02 -16.47 3.91
N ASN A 170 27.51 -16.98 5.04
CA ASN A 170 27.54 -18.40 5.37
C ASN A 170 26.19 -18.99 5.81
N GLY A 171 25.15 -18.18 6.00
CA GLY A 171 23.78 -18.66 6.28
C GLY A 171 23.62 -19.33 7.65
N PHE A 172 22.63 -20.23 7.77
CA PHE A 172 22.34 -20.96 9.00
C PHE A 172 23.22 -22.22 9.18
N PRO A 173 23.58 -22.60 10.42
CA PRO A 173 24.39 -23.80 10.68
C PRO A 173 23.54 -25.08 10.55
N TYR A 174 23.23 -25.50 9.31
CA TYR A 174 22.35 -26.65 9.04
C TYR A 174 22.82 -27.95 9.69
N GLU A 175 24.13 -28.16 9.79
CA GLU A 175 24.72 -29.31 10.47
C GLU A 175 24.23 -29.46 11.93
N THR A 176 24.10 -28.35 12.66
CA THR A 176 23.67 -28.35 14.06
C THR A 176 22.16 -28.22 14.23
N ILE A 177 21.47 -27.66 13.23
CA ILE A 177 20.01 -27.46 13.27
C ILE A 177 19.25 -28.73 12.92
N ILE A 178 19.66 -29.49 11.90
CA ILE A 178 18.92 -30.69 11.43
C ILE A 178 18.65 -31.72 12.54
N PRO A 179 19.61 -32.04 13.43
CA PRO A 179 19.36 -32.95 14.56
C PRO A 179 18.22 -32.49 15.48
N LEU A 180 17.93 -31.19 15.57
CA LEU A 180 16.84 -30.67 16.41
C LEU A 180 15.46 -31.14 15.95
N PHE A 181 15.28 -31.52 14.69
CA PHE A 181 13.97 -31.85 14.13
C PHE A 181 13.35 -33.13 14.70
N SER A 182 14.08 -33.92 15.48
CA SER A 182 13.51 -35.01 16.30
C SER A 182 12.81 -34.52 17.57
N SER A 183 13.00 -33.26 17.96
CA SER A 183 12.52 -32.69 19.22
C SER A 183 11.10 -32.11 19.08
N ASP A 184 10.49 -31.76 20.21
CA ASP A 184 9.24 -31.01 20.24
C ASP A 184 9.40 -29.61 19.63
N ILE A 185 8.31 -29.07 19.08
CA ILE A 185 8.34 -27.78 18.38
C ILE A 185 8.86 -26.66 19.26
N ASP A 186 8.50 -26.65 20.55
CA ASP A 186 8.95 -25.68 21.55
C ASP A 186 10.48 -25.65 21.68
N ILE A 187 11.15 -26.81 21.57
CA ILE A 187 12.61 -26.89 21.61
C ILE A 187 13.18 -26.32 20.30
N ILE A 188 12.64 -26.71 19.15
CA ILE A 188 13.11 -26.28 17.83
C ILE A 188 13.08 -24.75 17.72
N VAL A 189 11.93 -24.13 18.02
CA VAL A 189 11.74 -22.67 17.89
C VAL A 189 12.57 -21.86 18.88
N ASN A 190 12.95 -22.45 20.03
CA ASN A 190 13.83 -21.80 20.99
C ASN A 190 15.31 -21.92 20.62
N GLN A 191 15.73 -23.07 20.10
CA GLN A 191 17.13 -23.41 19.88
C GLN A 191 17.70 -22.88 18.56
N ILE A 192 16.90 -22.79 17.49
CA ILE A 192 17.42 -22.34 16.18
C ILE A 192 18.10 -20.97 16.27
N PRO A 193 17.49 -19.91 16.85
CA PRO A 193 18.17 -18.63 16.99
C PRO A 193 19.48 -18.73 17.78
N LEU A 194 19.49 -19.50 18.88
CA LEU A 194 20.66 -19.68 19.74
C LEU A 194 21.82 -20.31 18.97
N LEU A 195 21.59 -21.45 18.30
CA LEU A 195 22.60 -22.12 17.49
C LEU A 195 23.13 -21.23 16.37
N TYR A 196 22.23 -20.47 15.72
CA TYR A 196 22.63 -19.51 14.70
C TYR A 196 23.63 -18.50 15.26
N VAL A 197 23.30 -17.78 16.34
CA VAL A 197 24.20 -16.76 16.89
C VAL A 197 25.47 -17.36 17.49
N GLU A 198 25.37 -18.53 18.16
CA GLU A 198 26.54 -19.23 18.70
C GLU A 198 27.55 -19.59 17.60
N SER A 199 27.09 -20.02 16.43
CA SER A 199 27.96 -20.35 15.30
C SER A 199 28.78 -19.15 14.78
N TYR A 200 28.30 -17.92 15.04
CA TYR A 200 28.94 -16.66 14.66
C TYR A 200 29.71 -15.97 15.79
N LEU A 201 29.74 -16.54 16.99
CA LEU A 201 30.62 -16.05 18.05
C LEU A 201 32.09 -16.21 17.64
N PRO A 202 33.01 -15.38 18.19
CA PRO A 202 34.43 -15.54 17.94
C PRO A 202 34.90 -16.97 18.24
N TRP A 203 35.62 -17.57 17.29
CA TRP A 203 36.07 -18.97 17.33
C TRP A 203 34.95 -20.01 17.25
N GLY A 204 33.76 -19.61 16.81
CA GLY A 204 32.66 -20.52 16.49
C GLY A 204 32.89 -21.28 15.18
N ASP A 205 31.97 -22.19 14.88
CA ASP A 205 32.06 -23.09 13.72
C ASP A 205 32.08 -22.34 12.39
N ILE A 206 31.28 -21.26 12.28
CA ILE A 206 31.23 -20.42 11.08
C ILE A 206 32.19 -19.23 11.19
N ASN A 207 32.23 -18.55 12.35
CA ASN A 207 33.19 -17.47 12.60
C ASN A 207 34.47 -17.99 13.24
N THR A 208 35.38 -18.50 12.41
CA THR A 208 36.68 -19.03 12.87
C THR A 208 37.67 -17.94 13.35
N GLY A 209 37.28 -16.67 13.29
CA GLY A 209 38.11 -15.53 13.69
C GLY A 209 37.84 -15.07 15.13
N GLY A 210 38.75 -14.27 15.68
CA GLY A 210 38.62 -13.72 17.04
C GLY A 210 37.76 -12.44 17.16
N GLN A 211 37.13 -11.99 16.08
CA GLN A 211 36.34 -10.75 16.03
C GLN A 211 34.85 -11.05 16.14
N TYR A 212 34.11 -10.20 16.85
CA TYR A 212 32.67 -10.26 16.87
C TYR A 212 32.10 -9.80 15.53
N TRP A 213 31.17 -10.57 14.97
CA TRP A 213 30.35 -10.15 13.84
C TRP A 213 29.00 -9.71 14.37
N THR A 214 28.39 -8.71 13.73
CA THR A 214 27.01 -8.34 14.05
C THR A 214 26.08 -9.37 13.42
N THR A 215 25.30 -10.07 14.23
CA THR A 215 24.23 -10.96 13.74
C THR A 215 23.04 -10.86 14.67
N THR A 216 21.85 -11.04 14.12
CA THR A 216 20.62 -11.20 14.91
C THR A 216 19.85 -12.41 14.42
N CYS A 217 19.13 -13.07 15.32
CA CYS A 217 18.15 -14.08 14.95
C CYS A 217 17.06 -14.14 16.00
N SER A 218 15.81 -14.29 15.55
CA SER A 218 14.69 -14.51 16.45
C SER A 218 13.66 -15.45 15.85
N THR A 219 12.86 -16.02 16.74
CA THR A 219 11.62 -16.71 16.41
C THR A 219 10.43 -15.89 16.91
N ILE A 220 9.55 -15.53 15.99
CA ILE A 220 8.31 -14.78 16.28
C ILE A 220 7.12 -15.69 16.07
N ALA A 221 6.27 -15.83 17.10
CA ALA A 221 4.96 -16.45 17.01
C ALA A 221 3.97 -15.51 16.30
N THR A 222 3.28 -16.01 15.29
CA THR A 222 2.51 -15.18 14.35
C THR A 222 1.07 -14.94 14.78
N ALA A 223 0.55 -15.76 15.70
CA ALA A 223 -0.86 -15.77 16.10
C ALA A 223 -1.39 -14.38 16.56
N ALA A 224 -0.53 -13.57 17.19
CA ALA A 224 -0.90 -12.25 17.71
C ALA A 224 -0.57 -11.08 16.76
N ILE A 225 0.00 -11.32 15.57
CA ILE A 225 0.41 -10.24 14.65
C ILE A 225 -0.77 -9.34 14.27
N SER A 226 -1.94 -9.91 13.94
CA SER A 226 -3.12 -9.09 13.60
C SER A 226 -3.57 -8.19 14.76
N ALA A 227 -3.54 -8.69 16.01
CA ALA A 227 -3.85 -7.89 17.19
C ALA A 227 -2.79 -6.82 17.43
N PHE A 228 -1.51 -7.16 17.32
CA PHE A 228 -0.40 -6.22 17.46
C PHE A 228 -0.50 -5.07 16.45
N VAL A 229 -0.77 -5.36 15.17
CA VAL A 229 -0.95 -4.35 14.12
C VAL A 229 -2.12 -3.40 14.43
N ASN A 230 -3.23 -3.91 14.97
CA ASN A 230 -4.36 -3.08 15.37
C ASN A 230 -3.99 -2.15 16.55
N GLU A 231 -3.29 -2.66 17.55
CA GLU A 231 -2.82 -1.85 18.68
C GLU A 231 -1.72 -0.85 18.26
N PHE A 232 -0.91 -1.20 17.26
CA PHE A 232 0.08 -0.30 16.68
C PHE A 232 -0.61 0.85 15.94
N ARG A 233 -1.72 0.61 15.26
CA ARG A 233 -2.56 1.68 14.69
C ARG A 233 -3.17 2.60 15.76
N ALA A 234 -3.48 2.08 16.94
CA ALA A 234 -3.90 2.93 18.05
C ALA A 234 -2.73 3.81 18.56
N PHE A 235 -1.51 3.28 18.60
CA PHE A 235 -0.30 4.04 18.91
C PHE A 235 -0.07 5.19 17.91
N THR A 236 -0.15 4.92 16.61
CA THR A 236 0.00 5.97 15.58
C THR A 236 -1.08 7.05 15.69
N SER A 237 -2.33 6.66 15.96
CA SER A 237 -3.44 7.60 16.16
C SER A 237 -3.22 8.52 17.36
N ILE A 238 -2.69 7.98 18.48
CA ILE A 238 -2.31 8.77 19.66
C ILE A 238 -1.20 9.77 19.28
N TYR A 239 -0.19 9.33 18.54
CA TYR A 239 0.90 10.21 18.09
C TYR A 239 0.40 11.35 17.21
N LEU A 240 -0.38 11.05 16.18
CA LEU A 240 -0.89 12.06 15.24
C LEU A 240 -1.84 13.06 15.94
N THR A 241 -2.48 12.67 17.04
CA THR A 241 -3.38 13.55 17.81
C THR A 241 -2.63 14.46 18.79
N TYR A 242 -1.68 13.90 19.55
CA TYR A 242 -1.06 14.59 20.69
C TYR A 242 0.40 14.99 20.47
N GLY A 243 0.99 14.54 19.37
CA GLY A 243 2.42 14.70 19.07
C GLY A 243 3.34 13.94 20.02
N GLY A 244 4.63 14.18 19.85
CA GLY A 244 5.69 13.60 20.65
C GLY A 244 7.04 13.70 19.95
N ASN A 245 8.13 13.57 20.70
CA ASN A 245 9.47 13.62 20.15
C ASN A 245 9.96 12.22 19.70
N LEU A 246 9.22 11.61 18.76
CA LEU A 246 9.59 10.28 18.24
C LEU A 246 10.91 10.28 17.48
N LEU A 247 11.29 11.39 16.84
CA LEU A 247 12.59 11.47 16.15
C LEU A 247 13.77 11.45 17.15
N SER A 248 13.65 12.10 18.32
CA SER A 248 14.68 11.97 19.35
C SER A 248 14.75 10.56 19.95
N ILE A 249 13.62 9.87 20.08
CA ILE A 249 13.61 8.44 20.47
C ILE A 249 14.33 7.62 19.40
N ARG A 250 14.01 7.87 18.13
CA ARG A 250 14.61 7.20 16.98
C ARG A 250 16.13 7.36 16.92
N GLN A 251 16.66 8.55 17.19
CA GLN A 251 18.10 8.82 17.22
C GLN A 251 18.85 8.03 18.30
N GLN A 252 18.14 7.53 19.32
CA GLN A 252 18.72 6.72 20.37
C GLN A 252 18.57 5.22 20.10
N CYS A 253 17.74 4.82 19.13
CA CYS A 253 17.51 3.43 18.81
C CYS A 253 18.71 2.82 18.08
N TYR A 254 18.95 1.52 18.29
CA TYR A 254 19.90 0.78 17.49
C TYR A 254 19.45 0.77 16.02
N SER A 255 20.25 1.38 15.15
CA SER A 255 19.96 1.46 13.72
C SER A 255 20.60 0.28 12.98
N MET A 256 19.81 -0.37 12.15
CA MET A 256 20.15 -1.58 11.40
C MET A 256 19.96 -1.34 9.91
N ASN A 257 20.32 -2.34 9.11
CA ASN A 257 20.21 -2.37 7.65
C ASN A 257 21.12 -1.41 6.89
N ASP A 258 21.16 -1.64 5.58
CA ASP A 258 21.79 -0.70 4.67
C ASP A 258 21.09 0.67 4.82
N GLY A 259 21.86 1.73 5.04
CA GLY A 259 21.31 3.10 5.11
C GLY A 259 20.68 3.46 6.45
N MET A 260 20.77 2.57 7.44
CA MET A 260 20.43 2.83 8.84
C MET A 260 18.99 3.30 9.01
N ALA A 261 18.07 2.76 8.20
CA ALA A 261 16.67 3.15 8.19
C ALA A 261 15.79 2.28 9.09
N ASP A 262 16.23 1.08 9.44
CA ASP A 262 15.50 0.20 10.35
C ASP A 262 16.00 0.35 11.79
N VAL A 263 15.11 0.10 12.74
CA VAL A 263 15.41 -0.01 14.16
C VAL A 263 14.85 -1.29 14.73
N ASP A 264 15.41 -1.76 15.85
CA ASP A 264 14.81 -2.91 16.54
C ASP A 264 13.51 -2.50 17.23
N MET A 265 12.44 -3.27 16.98
CA MET A 265 11.11 -3.02 17.50
C MET A 265 11.07 -3.05 19.04
N ARG A 266 11.77 -3.99 19.67
CA ARG A 266 11.87 -4.08 21.14
C ARG A 266 12.63 -2.88 21.69
N ASP A 267 13.72 -2.44 21.08
CA ASP A 267 14.46 -1.24 21.51
C ASP A 267 13.59 0.03 21.36
N PHE A 268 12.95 0.21 20.20
CA PHE A 268 12.05 1.32 19.92
C PHE A 268 10.92 1.40 20.95
N LEU A 269 10.18 0.31 21.17
CA LEU A 269 9.06 0.28 22.12
C LEU A 269 9.53 0.50 23.55
N THR A 270 10.72 -0.01 23.93
CA THR A 270 11.30 0.23 25.26
C THR A 270 11.55 1.72 25.46
N ARG A 271 12.19 2.40 24.49
CA ARG A 271 12.47 3.83 24.58
C ARG A 271 11.21 4.68 24.51
N ALA A 272 10.25 4.33 23.65
CA ALA A 272 8.96 5.00 23.57
C ALA A 272 8.12 4.84 24.85
N SER A 273 8.28 3.73 25.58
CA SER A 273 7.68 3.56 26.92
C SER A 273 8.34 4.44 28.00
N GLY A 274 9.47 5.09 27.69
CA GLY A 274 10.09 6.13 28.52
C GLY A 274 9.68 7.56 28.13
N ALA A 275 8.82 7.74 27.13
CA ALA A 275 8.48 9.05 26.61
C ALA A 275 7.78 9.96 27.65
N GLU A 276 7.98 11.27 27.52
CA GLU A 276 7.32 12.27 28.36
C GLU A 276 5.80 12.28 28.12
N SER A 277 5.38 12.15 26.86
CA SER A 277 3.97 12.10 26.45
C SER A 277 3.27 10.87 27.05
N GLY A 278 2.32 11.11 27.96
CA GLY A 278 1.66 10.04 28.72
C GLY A 278 0.93 9.01 27.86
N GLY A 279 0.29 9.44 26.77
CA GLY A 279 -0.41 8.54 25.85
C GLY A 279 0.56 7.64 25.07
N ILE A 280 1.64 8.21 24.52
CA ILE A 280 2.69 7.47 23.81
C ILE A 280 3.37 6.48 24.74
N ARG A 281 3.73 6.93 25.95
CA ARG A 281 4.36 6.10 26.99
C ARG A 281 3.53 4.86 27.29
N THR A 282 2.26 5.05 27.68
CA THR A 282 1.40 3.94 28.07
C THR A 282 1.20 2.98 26.90
N LYS A 283 0.94 3.51 25.69
CA LYS A 283 0.66 2.65 24.54
C LYS A 283 1.89 1.88 24.05
N ALA A 284 3.07 2.50 24.09
CA ALA A 284 4.32 1.82 23.80
C ALA A 284 4.62 0.70 24.81
N ALA A 285 4.32 0.89 26.10
CA ALA A 285 4.48 -0.15 27.12
C ALA A 285 3.56 -1.36 26.86
N GLU A 286 2.31 -1.13 26.47
CA GLU A 286 1.38 -2.21 26.08
C GLU A 286 1.89 -2.98 24.85
N LEU A 287 2.30 -2.26 23.80
CA LEU A 287 2.88 -2.87 22.60
C LEU A 287 4.17 -3.63 22.91
N ARG A 288 5.01 -3.12 23.82
CA ARG A 288 6.23 -3.78 24.26
C ARG A 288 5.94 -5.17 24.83
N VAL A 289 4.93 -5.27 25.69
CA VAL A 289 4.50 -6.54 26.29
C VAL A 289 3.94 -7.49 25.23
N MET A 290 3.12 -6.99 24.30
CA MET A 290 2.62 -7.81 23.19
C MET A 290 3.75 -8.35 22.32
N TRP A 291 4.72 -7.50 21.98
CA TRP A 291 5.90 -7.89 21.21
C TRP A 291 6.73 -8.95 21.94
N ASP A 292 7.00 -8.76 23.24
CA ASP A 292 7.74 -9.76 24.02
C ASP A 292 7.01 -11.11 24.12
N ASN A 293 5.68 -11.11 24.20
CA ASN A 293 4.92 -12.35 24.19
C ASN A 293 4.94 -13.06 22.83
N MET A 294 5.17 -12.32 21.74
CA MET A 294 5.35 -12.88 20.40
C MET A 294 6.77 -13.40 20.16
N VAL A 295 7.78 -12.79 20.80
CA VAL A 295 9.18 -13.22 20.70
C VAL A 295 9.37 -14.49 21.53
N VAL A 296 9.43 -15.65 20.86
CA VAL A 296 9.65 -16.95 21.50
C VAL A 296 11.11 -17.10 21.93
N SER A 297 12.02 -16.76 21.02
CA SER A 297 13.46 -16.74 21.26
C SER A 297 14.08 -15.64 20.42
N SER A 298 15.14 -15.03 20.94
CA SER A 298 15.85 -13.94 20.29
C SER A 298 17.26 -13.88 20.85
N THR A 299 18.22 -13.76 19.95
CA THR A 299 19.63 -13.65 20.28
C THR A 299 20.35 -12.80 19.24
N TYR A 300 21.48 -12.27 19.64
CA TYR A 300 22.31 -11.42 18.79
C TYR A 300 23.75 -11.46 19.27
N THR A 301 24.65 -11.08 18.37
CA THR A 301 26.04 -10.77 18.69
C THR A 301 26.36 -9.42 18.08
N THR A 302 27.12 -8.58 18.80
CA THR A 302 27.52 -7.24 18.37
C THR A 302 28.92 -6.91 18.93
N PRO A 303 29.74 -6.13 18.21
CA PRO A 303 31.05 -5.71 18.73
C PRO A 303 30.97 -4.83 19.98
N GLN A 304 29.89 -4.06 20.14
CA GLN A 304 29.62 -3.25 21.32
C GLN A 304 28.42 -3.80 22.09
N PRO A 305 28.43 -3.76 23.43
CA PRO A 305 27.27 -4.18 24.22
C PRO A 305 26.02 -3.38 23.83
N GLN A 306 24.99 -4.10 23.40
CA GLN A 306 23.65 -3.56 23.16
C GLN A 306 22.66 -4.28 24.07
N THR A 307 21.50 -3.67 24.28
CA THR A 307 20.36 -4.29 24.98
C THR A 307 19.13 -4.14 24.12
N ASN A 308 18.16 -5.02 24.27
CA ASN A 308 16.85 -4.90 23.62
C ASN A 308 16.90 -4.98 22.09
N ILE A 309 17.88 -5.68 21.50
CA ILE A 309 17.95 -5.87 20.05
C ILE A 309 17.78 -7.35 19.67
N GLY A 310 17.72 -7.61 18.37
CA GLY A 310 17.70 -8.95 17.79
C GLY A 310 16.33 -9.60 17.78
N THR A 311 15.25 -8.83 17.83
CA THR A 311 13.87 -9.35 17.88
C THR A 311 13.09 -9.15 16.60
N GLY A 312 13.36 -8.07 15.89
CA GLY A 312 12.71 -7.74 14.63
C GLY A 312 12.82 -6.27 14.32
N ALA A 313 12.93 -5.96 13.04
CA ALA A 313 13.07 -4.60 12.55
C ALA A 313 11.71 -3.88 12.41
N LEU A 314 11.76 -2.56 12.52
CA LEU A 314 10.74 -1.61 12.13
C LEU A 314 11.41 -0.55 11.27
N TRP A 315 10.85 -0.25 10.10
CA TRP A 315 11.38 0.84 9.31
C TRP A 315 11.03 2.18 9.90
N PHE A 316 12.04 2.90 10.33
CA PHE A 316 11.90 4.23 10.87
C PHE A 316 13.08 5.06 10.35
N PRO A 317 13.00 5.66 9.16
CA PRO A 317 14.08 6.50 8.67
C PRO A 317 14.27 7.72 9.57
N ASP A 318 15.52 8.06 9.87
CA ASP A 318 15.91 9.21 10.69
C ASP A 318 16.20 10.48 9.86
N PHE A 319 16.21 10.36 8.53
CA PHE A 319 16.34 11.50 7.61
C PHE A 319 15.40 11.42 6.41
N ARG A 320 14.99 12.62 5.93
CA ARG A 320 14.00 12.82 4.85
C ARG A 320 14.32 12.08 3.56
N LEU A 321 15.60 12.01 3.16
CA LEU A 321 16.00 11.35 1.91
C LEU A 321 15.62 9.85 1.89
N ASN A 322 15.89 9.12 2.98
CA ASN A 322 15.52 7.71 3.09
C ASN A 322 14.00 7.51 3.02
N PHE A 323 13.27 8.40 3.68
CA PHE A 323 11.80 8.40 3.64
C PHE A 323 11.27 8.65 2.22
N THR A 324 11.75 9.70 1.54
CA THR A 324 11.36 10.06 0.17
C THR A 324 11.61 8.92 -0.82
N TRP A 325 12.68 8.15 -0.64
CA TRP A 325 12.95 6.97 -1.48
C TRP A 325 12.11 5.73 -1.14
N GLY A 326 11.46 5.70 0.03
CA GLY A 326 10.81 4.49 0.55
C GLY A 326 9.29 4.53 0.58
N TRP A 327 8.70 5.68 0.85
CA TRP A 327 7.31 5.75 1.31
C TRP A 327 6.29 5.24 0.27
N GLU A 328 6.49 5.50 -1.02
CA GLU A 328 5.58 5.01 -2.08
C GLU A 328 5.51 3.48 -2.07
N ARG A 329 6.67 2.83 -1.99
CA ARG A 329 6.77 1.36 -1.93
C ARG A 329 6.22 0.83 -0.62
N TYR A 330 6.53 1.49 0.50
CA TYR A 330 6.00 1.12 1.81
C TYR A 330 4.46 1.17 1.83
N SER A 331 3.85 2.12 1.12
CA SER A 331 2.39 2.30 1.10
C SER A 331 1.64 1.07 0.57
N HIS A 332 2.32 0.17 -0.16
CA HIS A 332 1.76 -1.08 -0.66
C HIS A 332 1.74 -2.20 0.40
N LEU A 333 2.55 -2.10 1.45
CA LEU A 333 2.63 -3.10 2.51
C LEU A 333 1.37 -3.06 3.39
N LYS A 334 0.92 -4.23 3.86
CA LYS A 334 -0.20 -4.32 4.80
C LYS A 334 0.06 -3.57 6.10
N PHE A 335 1.31 -3.51 6.55
CA PHE A 335 1.67 -2.77 7.77
C PHE A 335 1.49 -1.25 7.62
N ALA A 336 1.51 -0.69 6.40
CA ALA A 336 1.21 0.73 6.17
C ALA A 336 -0.21 1.13 6.59
N ARG A 337 -1.14 0.16 6.71
CA ARG A 337 -2.51 0.38 7.24
C ARG A 337 -2.53 0.84 8.70
N THR A 338 -1.41 0.71 9.42
CA THR A 338 -1.22 1.29 10.74
C THR A 338 -1.08 2.82 10.71
N GLN A 339 -0.95 3.44 9.53
CA GLN A 339 -0.61 4.87 9.38
C GLN A 339 0.79 5.22 9.91
N TRP A 340 1.70 4.23 9.97
CA TRP A 340 3.08 4.48 10.36
C TRP A 340 3.80 5.46 9.42
N LEU A 341 3.47 5.46 8.12
CA LEU A 341 4.00 6.46 7.17
C LEU A 341 3.70 7.89 7.60
N SER A 342 2.46 8.18 7.99
CA SER A 342 2.06 9.48 8.53
C SER A 342 2.86 9.88 9.76
N VAL A 343 3.06 8.92 10.67
CA VAL A 343 3.86 9.15 11.88
C VAL A 343 5.31 9.50 11.54
N VAL A 344 5.93 8.73 10.64
CA VAL A 344 7.31 8.98 10.19
C VAL A 344 7.41 10.30 9.44
N ASN A 345 6.47 10.60 8.53
CA ASN A 345 6.43 11.86 7.79
C ASN A 345 6.38 13.06 8.74
N HIS A 346 5.44 13.01 9.69
CA HIS A 346 5.26 14.05 10.69
C HIS A 346 6.47 14.17 11.64
N ALA A 347 7.06 13.05 12.07
CA ALA A 347 8.24 13.06 12.94
C ALA A 347 9.48 13.65 12.27
N LEU A 348 9.64 13.48 10.95
CA LEU A 348 10.69 14.10 10.14
C LEU A 348 10.41 15.57 9.80
N GLY A 349 9.23 16.08 10.15
CA GLY A 349 8.76 17.45 9.88
C GLY A 349 8.05 17.56 8.54
N ASP A 350 6.77 17.94 8.56
CA ASP A 350 5.89 17.95 7.39
C ASP A 350 5.75 19.35 6.76
N ASP A 351 6.61 19.65 5.78
CA ASP A 351 6.63 20.94 5.06
C ASP A 351 6.58 20.74 3.53
N ILE A 352 6.17 19.54 3.08
CA ILE A 352 6.07 19.23 1.65
C ILE A 352 4.59 19.14 1.29
N PRO A 353 4.01 20.16 0.64
CA PRO A 353 2.64 20.09 0.20
C PRO A 353 2.43 18.92 -0.77
N PRO A 354 1.23 18.30 -0.77
CA PRO A 354 0.89 17.29 -1.76
C PRO A 354 0.95 17.86 -3.17
N ASP A 355 1.10 16.99 -4.16
CA ASP A 355 0.95 17.36 -5.56
C ASP A 355 -0.48 17.84 -5.89
N ALA A 356 -0.63 18.55 -7.00
CA ALA A 356 -1.96 18.94 -7.45
C ALA A 356 -2.77 17.70 -7.88
N PRO A 357 -4.06 17.61 -7.52
CA PRO A 357 -4.94 16.59 -8.08
C PRO A 357 -5.01 16.71 -9.61
N ILE A 358 -5.25 15.60 -10.31
CA ILE A 358 -5.36 15.61 -11.78
C ILE A 358 -6.81 15.41 -12.18
N LEU A 359 -7.34 16.28 -13.05
CA LEU A 359 -8.68 16.12 -13.62
C LEU A 359 -8.66 15.01 -14.67
N LEU A 360 -9.47 13.97 -14.46
CA LEU A 360 -9.70 12.92 -15.44
C LEU A 360 -10.87 13.27 -16.37
N SER A 361 -11.98 13.73 -15.79
CA SER A 361 -13.12 14.21 -16.57
C SER A 361 -13.98 15.21 -15.79
N LYS A 362 -14.74 16.01 -16.52
CA LYS A 362 -15.67 17.02 -16.01
C LYS A 362 -17.01 16.88 -16.72
N SER A 363 -18.10 16.91 -15.95
CA SER A 363 -19.44 16.98 -16.51
C SER A 363 -20.37 17.82 -15.62
N VAL A 364 -21.50 18.25 -16.19
CA VAL A 364 -22.59 18.90 -15.45
C VAL A 364 -23.87 18.11 -15.68
N VAL A 365 -24.52 17.70 -14.61
CA VAL A 365 -25.80 16.98 -14.65
C VAL A 365 -26.75 17.61 -13.63
N ASN A 366 -27.95 17.99 -14.05
CA ASN A 366 -28.99 18.55 -13.17
C ASN A 366 -28.46 19.64 -12.21
N ASN A 367 -27.78 20.65 -12.74
CA ASN A 367 -27.18 21.75 -11.97
C ASN A 367 -26.18 21.28 -10.90
N THR A 368 -25.51 20.15 -11.14
CA THR A 368 -24.42 19.65 -10.30
C THR A 368 -23.17 19.53 -11.16
N LEU A 369 -22.10 20.21 -10.76
CA LEU A 369 -20.76 20.00 -11.28
C LEU A 369 -20.24 18.66 -10.75
N ILE A 370 -19.76 17.81 -11.64
CA ILE A 370 -19.17 16.51 -11.32
C ILE A 370 -17.76 16.48 -11.90
N LEU A 371 -16.77 16.36 -11.02
CA LEU A 371 -15.36 16.23 -11.37
C LEU A 371 -14.90 14.82 -11.00
N HIS A 372 -14.38 14.09 -11.99
CA HIS A 372 -13.65 12.86 -11.73
C HIS A 372 -12.17 13.20 -11.62
N VAL A 373 -11.60 12.92 -10.45
CA VAL A 373 -10.29 13.41 -10.04
C VAL A 373 -9.40 12.23 -9.66
N GLN A 374 -8.17 12.24 -10.18
CA GLN A 374 -7.09 11.39 -9.71
C GLN A 374 -6.45 12.05 -8.49
N ALA A 375 -6.43 11.33 -7.37
CA ALA A 375 -5.71 11.75 -6.19
C ALA A 375 -4.20 11.73 -6.45
N PRO A 376 -3.45 12.74 -5.99
CA PRO A 376 -2.00 12.65 -5.96
C PRO A 376 -1.60 11.59 -4.93
N SER A 377 -0.45 10.94 -5.17
CA SER A 377 0.16 10.08 -4.18
C SER A 377 0.73 10.95 -3.06
N ASP A 378 0.51 10.55 -1.82
CA ASP A 378 1.03 11.27 -0.65
C ASP A 378 1.26 10.27 0.50
N PRO A 379 2.31 10.46 1.33
CA PRO A 379 2.53 9.62 2.50
C PRO A 379 1.40 9.71 3.54
N ASP A 380 0.62 10.80 3.52
CA ASP A 380 -0.50 11.05 4.39
C ASP A 380 -1.86 10.83 3.73
N SER A 381 -2.86 10.59 4.58
CA SER A 381 -4.24 10.59 4.11
C SER A 381 -4.65 12.00 3.73
N LEU A 382 -4.97 12.20 2.46
CA LEU A 382 -5.43 13.48 1.93
C LEU A 382 -6.93 13.69 2.14
N HIS A 383 -7.29 14.93 2.39
CA HIS A 383 -8.64 15.45 2.18
C HIS A 383 -8.59 16.57 1.13
N TYR A 384 -9.74 16.94 0.57
CA TYR A 384 -9.79 17.91 -0.52
C TYR A 384 -10.69 19.09 -0.21
N ARG A 385 -10.32 20.24 -0.77
CA ARG A 385 -11.16 21.43 -0.75
C ARG A 385 -11.55 21.80 -2.16
N LEU A 386 -12.84 21.68 -2.46
CA LEU A 386 -13.44 22.16 -3.71
C LEU A 386 -13.98 23.57 -3.49
N LEU A 387 -13.51 24.52 -4.27
CA LEU A 387 -14.05 25.86 -4.37
C LEU A 387 -14.79 25.99 -5.70
N VAL A 388 -16.01 26.50 -5.68
CA VAL A 388 -16.81 26.84 -6.87
C VAL A 388 -17.01 28.36 -6.88
N ILE A 389 -16.65 29.00 -7.97
CA ILE A 389 -16.63 30.46 -8.12
C ILE A 389 -17.69 30.84 -9.16
N GLU A 390 -18.73 31.54 -8.71
CA GLU A 390 -19.86 31.99 -9.54
C GLU A 390 -20.00 33.52 -9.42
N GLY A 391 -19.55 34.25 -10.44
CA GLY A 391 -19.47 35.70 -10.40
C GLY A 391 -18.52 36.20 -9.30
N THR A 392 -19.06 36.91 -8.31
CA THR A 392 -18.30 37.40 -7.14
C THR A 392 -18.36 36.49 -5.93
N HIS A 393 -19.12 35.39 -5.99
CA HIS A 393 -19.30 34.47 -4.87
C HIS A 393 -18.38 33.25 -5.01
N THR A 394 -17.89 32.75 -3.88
CA THR A 394 -17.09 31.52 -3.81
C THR A 394 -17.72 30.59 -2.78
N TYR A 395 -18.10 29.39 -3.21
CA TYR A 395 -18.65 28.32 -2.39
C TYR A 395 -17.56 27.30 -2.11
N GLY A 396 -17.35 26.95 -0.84
CA GLY A 396 -16.32 25.98 -0.44
C GLY A 396 -16.91 24.68 0.11
N TYR A 397 -16.35 23.55 -0.31
CA TYR A 397 -16.75 22.21 0.10
C TYR A 397 -15.51 21.43 0.55
N SER A 398 -15.59 20.81 1.74
CA SER A 398 -14.59 19.86 2.20
C SER A 398 -15.00 18.44 1.81
N LEU A 399 -14.07 17.70 1.24
CA LEU A 399 -14.29 16.36 0.71
C LEU A 399 -13.35 15.38 1.41
N TYR A 400 -13.90 14.26 1.89
CA TYR A 400 -13.16 13.16 2.50
C TYR A 400 -13.44 11.87 1.71
N PRO A 401 -12.93 11.78 0.47
CA PRO A 401 -13.30 10.69 -0.41
C PRO A 401 -12.69 9.36 0.04
N SER A 402 -13.46 8.29 -0.11
CA SER A 402 -12.90 6.95 -0.24
C SER A 402 -12.40 6.77 -1.67
N TYR A 403 -11.19 6.26 -1.84
CA TYR A 403 -10.61 6.06 -3.17
C TYR A 403 -11.05 4.73 -3.78
N THR A 404 -11.21 4.71 -5.10
CA THR A 404 -11.23 3.48 -5.91
C THR A 404 -10.19 3.65 -6.99
N ASP A 405 -9.16 2.79 -6.97
CA ASP A 405 -8.00 2.86 -7.87
C ASP A 405 -7.31 4.24 -7.90
N GLY A 406 -7.21 4.90 -6.74
CA GLY A 406 -6.61 6.24 -6.61
C GLY A 406 -7.47 7.39 -7.14
N THR A 407 -8.72 7.14 -7.54
CA THR A 407 -9.62 8.18 -8.04
C THR A 407 -10.80 8.44 -7.12
N PHE A 408 -11.40 9.62 -7.24
CA PHE A 408 -12.63 10.00 -6.54
C PHE A 408 -13.49 10.96 -7.37
N ILE A 409 -14.76 11.11 -6.97
CA ILE A 409 -15.70 12.06 -7.57
C ILE A 409 -15.92 13.22 -6.60
N ALA A 410 -15.65 14.43 -7.06
CA ALA A 410 -16.00 15.66 -6.37
C ALA A 410 -17.24 16.26 -7.02
N THR A 411 -18.26 16.55 -6.21
CA THR A 411 -19.51 17.15 -6.69
C THR A 411 -19.83 18.45 -5.97
N ALA A 412 -20.35 19.43 -6.69
CA ALA A 412 -20.90 20.65 -6.10
C ALA A 412 -22.16 21.12 -6.85
N PRO A 413 -23.18 21.62 -6.13
CA PRO A 413 -24.29 22.29 -6.77
C PRO A 413 -23.81 23.59 -7.43
N ILE A 414 -24.38 23.91 -8.59
CA ILE A 414 -24.07 25.11 -9.36
C ILE A 414 -25.37 25.79 -9.81
N THR A 415 -25.32 27.10 -9.99
CA THR A 415 -26.47 27.93 -10.34
C THR A 415 -26.26 28.74 -11.62
N MET A 416 -25.01 28.98 -12.00
CA MET A 416 -24.62 29.73 -13.21
C MET A 416 -23.25 29.28 -13.73
N PHE A 417 -22.73 29.91 -14.78
CA PHE A 417 -21.38 29.60 -15.25
C PHE A 417 -20.34 30.09 -14.26
N GLY A 418 -19.23 29.39 -14.20
CA GLY A 418 -18.21 29.69 -13.22
C GLY A 418 -16.95 28.87 -13.43
N SER A 419 -16.11 28.92 -12.41
CA SER A 419 -14.88 28.14 -12.35
C SER A 419 -14.80 27.35 -11.06
N TYR A 420 -13.93 26.34 -11.03
CA TYR A 420 -13.66 25.57 -9.84
C TYR A 420 -12.17 25.53 -9.54
N LYS A 421 -11.85 25.30 -8.28
CA LYS A 421 -10.50 24.93 -7.80
C LYS A 421 -10.61 23.75 -6.85
N VAL A 422 -9.81 22.72 -7.05
CA VAL A 422 -9.68 21.58 -6.13
C VAL A 422 -8.26 21.57 -5.59
N PHE A 423 -8.14 21.51 -4.27
CA PHE A 423 -6.87 21.39 -3.57
C PHE A 423 -6.82 20.06 -2.83
N ALA A 424 -5.68 19.39 -2.87
CA ALA A 424 -5.33 18.35 -1.90
C ALA A 424 -4.79 19.02 -0.64
N VAL A 425 -5.12 18.45 0.52
CA VAL A 425 -4.66 18.91 1.82
C VAL A 425 -4.25 17.69 2.65
N ASP A 426 -3.01 17.68 3.12
CA ASP A 426 -2.48 16.63 3.97
C ASP A 426 -2.94 16.78 5.44
N GLN A 427 -2.40 15.94 6.33
CA GLN A 427 -2.74 15.96 7.76
C GLN A 427 -2.12 17.14 8.51
N SER A 428 -1.04 17.74 8.01
CA SER A 428 -0.40 18.92 8.59
C SER A 428 -0.94 20.24 8.02
N TRP A 429 -1.99 20.16 7.20
CA TRP A 429 -2.65 21.30 6.55
C TRP A 429 -1.84 21.98 5.44
N ASN A 430 -0.79 21.33 4.91
CA ASN A 430 -0.17 21.80 3.70
C ASN A 430 -1.14 21.57 2.53
N ARG A 431 -1.19 22.55 1.65
CA ARG A 431 -2.16 22.59 0.54
C ARG A 431 -1.42 22.55 -0.78
N SER A 432 -1.84 21.66 -1.66
CA SER A 432 -1.29 21.56 -3.01
C SER A 432 -1.57 22.81 -3.86
N ALA A 433 -0.96 22.85 -5.05
CA ALA A 433 -1.41 23.74 -6.11
C ALA A 433 -2.84 23.39 -6.54
N ALA A 434 -3.58 24.38 -7.06
CA ALA A 434 -4.97 24.18 -7.47
C ALA A 434 -5.06 23.37 -8.76
N LEU A 435 -5.87 22.32 -8.74
CA LEU A 435 -6.53 21.83 -9.95
C LEU A 435 -7.67 22.79 -10.29
N GLU A 436 -7.57 23.55 -11.38
CA GLU A 436 -8.57 24.55 -11.73
C GLU A 436 -9.09 24.41 -13.16
N GLY A 437 -10.30 24.93 -13.39
CA GLY A 437 -10.92 24.96 -14.69
C GLY A 437 -12.28 25.63 -14.66
N ASP A 438 -12.81 25.93 -15.84
CA ASP A 438 -14.12 26.54 -16.01
C ASP A 438 -15.20 25.49 -16.25
N TYR A 439 -16.46 25.83 -15.99
CA TYR A 439 -17.60 25.02 -16.35
C TYR A 439 -18.74 25.87 -16.90
N SER A 440 -19.46 25.29 -17.86
CA SER A 440 -20.68 25.85 -18.43
C SER A 440 -21.70 24.73 -18.60
N PHE A 441 -22.97 25.10 -18.71
CA PHE A 441 -24.07 24.15 -18.89
C PHE A 441 -25.23 24.79 -19.61
N SER A 442 -26.06 23.97 -20.22
CA SER A 442 -27.25 24.46 -20.91
C SER A 442 -28.49 24.28 -20.04
N SER A 443 -29.26 25.36 -19.80
CA SER A 443 -30.48 25.33 -19.00
C SER A 443 -31.52 26.32 -19.49
N VAL A 444 -32.79 26.07 -19.16
CA VAL A 444 -33.93 26.89 -19.60
C VAL A 444 -34.91 27.10 -18.46
N THR A 445 -35.29 28.35 -18.24
CA THR A 445 -36.26 28.75 -17.21
C THR A 445 -37.24 29.78 -17.76
N VAL A 446 -38.43 29.87 -17.16
CA VAL A 446 -39.38 30.94 -17.47
C VAL A 446 -39.69 31.69 -16.19
N SER A 447 -39.63 33.01 -16.22
CA SER A 447 -39.92 33.88 -15.08
C SER A 447 -40.81 35.06 -15.48
N PRO A 448 -41.83 35.42 -14.69
CA PRO A 448 -42.37 34.65 -13.57
C PRO A 448 -43.06 33.36 -14.06
N ASN A 449 -43.06 32.31 -13.26
CA ASN A 449 -43.82 31.08 -13.52
C ASN A 449 -44.27 30.47 -12.17
N PRO A 450 -45.58 30.48 -11.84
CA PRO A 450 -46.73 30.80 -12.69
C PRO A 450 -46.83 32.27 -13.13
N ILE A 451 -47.29 32.49 -14.35
CA ILE A 451 -47.53 33.79 -14.96
C ILE A 451 -48.89 34.33 -14.50
N ARG A 452 -48.88 35.47 -13.82
CA ARG A 452 -50.08 36.26 -13.45
C ARG A 452 -50.26 37.49 -14.34
N ASN A 453 -49.18 37.97 -14.94
CA ASN A 453 -49.17 39.08 -15.87
C ASN A 453 -48.30 38.68 -17.06
N LYS A 454 -48.94 38.40 -18.20
CA LYS A 454 -48.24 37.94 -19.41
C LYS A 454 -47.20 38.94 -19.89
N ASN A 455 -47.36 40.24 -19.61
CA ASN A 455 -46.41 41.28 -20.00
C ASN A 455 -45.07 41.22 -19.25
N LEU A 456 -44.94 40.34 -18.25
CA LEU A 456 -43.68 40.13 -17.52
C LEU A 456 -43.03 38.78 -17.85
N ALA A 457 -43.70 37.92 -18.62
CA ALA A 457 -43.24 36.57 -18.90
C ALA A 457 -42.04 36.56 -19.84
N THR A 458 -40.91 36.09 -19.34
CA THR A 458 -39.64 36.02 -20.08
C THR A 458 -39.09 34.60 -20.01
N LEU A 459 -38.72 34.07 -21.17
CA LEU A 459 -37.92 32.86 -21.28
C LEU A 459 -36.45 33.25 -21.08
N HIS A 460 -35.76 32.56 -20.18
CA HIS A 460 -34.33 32.71 -19.96
C HIS A 460 -33.64 31.39 -20.26
N TRP A 461 -32.43 31.47 -20.80
CA TRP A 461 -31.57 30.31 -20.95
C TRP A 461 -30.12 30.64 -20.66
N LEU A 462 -29.40 29.61 -20.24
CA LEU A 462 -27.95 29.56 -20.29
C LEU A 462 -27.59 28.60 -21.41
N ALA A 463 -26.73 29.01 -22.33
CA ALA A 463 -26.17 28.17 -23.38
C ALA A 463 -24.70 27.89 -23.05
N GLY A 464 -24.40 26.64 -22.70
CA GLY A 464 -23.04 26.19 -22.48
C GLY A 464 -22.29 25.99 -23.80
N GLU A 465 -21.01 25.62 -23.70
CA GLU A 465 -20.18 25.29 -24.87
C GLU A 465 -20.66 24.01 -25.60
N ASP A 466 -21.54 23.25 -24.95
CA ASP A 466 -22.08 21.97 -25.41
C ASP A 466 -23.22 22.09 -26.43
N VAL A 467 -23.65 23.32 -26.76
CA VAL A 467 -24.73 23.60 -27.71
C VAL A 467 -24.26 24.58 -28.79
N SER A 468 -24.63 24.30 -30.04
CA SER A 468 -24.36 25.16 -31.18
C SER A 468 -25.43 24.97 -32.27
N GLY A 469 -25.63 25.97 -33.12
CA GLY A 469 -26.61 25.91 -34.22
C GLY A 469 -27.87 26.77 -33.99
N ALA A 470 -28.98 26.37 -34.60
CA ALA A 470 -30.22 27.14 -34.57
C ALA A 470 -30.87 27.16 -33.17
N LEU A 471 -31.40 28.31 -32.79
CA LEU A 471 -32.16 28.50 -31.54
C LEU A 471 -33.63 28.65 -31.91
N SER A 472 -34.48 27.72 -31.47
CA SER A 472 -35.91 27.77 -31.76
C SER A 472 -36.78 27.45 -30.56
N LEU A 473 -37.90 28.18 -30.45
CA LEU A 473 -38.87 28.12 -29.37
C LEU A 473 -40.17 27.53 -29.89
N ASP A 474 -40.64 26.45 -29.27
CA ASP A 474 -41.98 25.92 -29.44
C ASP A 474 -42.76 25.94 -28.11
N ILE A 475 -44.05 26.26 -28.15
CA ILE A 475 -44.95 26.08 -26.99
C ILE A 475 -46.08 25.15 -27.37
N PHE A 476 -46.39 24.20 -26.48
CA PHE A 476 -47.43 23.20 -26.64
C PHE A 476 -48.51 23.33 -25.58
N ASN A 477 -49.76 23.08 -25.95
CA ASN A 477 -50.84 22.91 -24.99
C ASN A 477 -50.84 21.49 -24.38
N LEU A 478 -51.73 21.22 -23.42
CA LEU A 478 -51.86 19.90 -22.77
C LEU A 478 -52.27 18.76 -23.73
N ARG A 479 -52.80 19.08 -24.91
CA ARG A 479 -53.13 18.08 -25.95
C ARG A 479 -51.93 17.76 -26.84
N GLY A 480 -50.75 18.32 -26.56
CA GLY A 480 -49.54 18.18 -27.38
C GLY A 480 -49.57 18.97 -28.68
N GLN A 481 -50.56 19.86 -28.88
CA GLN A 481 -50.62 20.69 -30.07
C GLN A 481 -49.67 21.87 -29.92
N LYS A 482 -48.86 22.11 -30.95
CA LYS A 482 -47.99 23.28 -31.03
C LYS A 482 -48.86 24.54 -31.21
N VAL A 483 -48.79 25.47 -30.26
CA VAL A 483 -49.59 26.70 -30.22
C VAL A 483 -48.75 27.96 -30.49
N LEU A 484 -47.43 27.87 -30.41
CA LEU A 484 -46.49 28.91 -30.83
C LEU A 484 -45.19 28.25 -31.31
N SER A 485 -44.57 28.84 -32.33
CA SER A 485 -43.27 28.43 -32.87
C SER A 485 -42.51 29.65 -33.36
N ARG A 486 -41.24 29.80 -32.97
CA ARG A 486 -40.37 30.92 -33.34
C ARG A 486 -38.94 30.47 -33.54
N GLU A 487 -38.34 30.94 -34.63
CA GLU A 487 -36.89 30.91 -34.82
C GLU A 487 -36.29 32.14 -34.14
N LEU A 488 -35.40 31.93 -33.17
CA LEU A 488 -34.76 32.96 -32.37
C LEU A 488 -33.33 33.27 -32.86
N GLY A 489 -32.92 32.67 -33.99
CA GLY A 489 -31.61 32.87 -34.60
C GLY A 489 -30.67 31.71 -34.34
N THR A 490 -29.42 32.01 -34.00
CA THR A 490 -28.38 31.03 -33.67
C THR A 490 -28.00 31.15 -32.20
N VAL A 491 -27.80 30.02 -31.52
CA VAL A 491 -27.36 30.02 -30.13
C VAL A 491 -25.94 30.57 -30.01
N SER A 492 -25.74 31.50 -29.08
CA SER A 492 -24.43 31.99 -28.67
C SER A 492 -24.13 31.50 -27.26
N PHE A 493 -22.87 31.20 -26.95
CA PHE A 493 -22.44 30.92 -25.59
C PHE A 493 -22.84 32.04 -24.63
N GLY A 494 -23.37 31.69 -23.46
CA GLY A 494 -23.75 32.66 -22.42
C GLY A 494 -25.25 32.69 -22.12
N ALA A 495 -25.66 33.73 -21.40
CA ALA A 495 -27.05 33.95 -21.03
C ALA A 495 -27.83 34.59 -22.20
N GLY A 496 -29.04 34.10 -22.42
CA GLY A 496 -29.99 34.72 -23.34
C GLY A 496 -31.37 34.82 -22.73
N SER A 497 -32.19 35.69 -23.32
CA SER A 497 -33.58 35.84 -22.91
C SER A 497 -34.46 36.22 -24.09
N TYR A 498 -35.72 35.80 -24.02
CA TYR A 498 -36.74 36.13 -24.99
C TYR A 498 -38.03 36.52 -24.26
N PRO A 499 -38.49 37.78 -24.38
CA PRO A 499 -39.75 38.21 -23.79
C PRO A 499 -40.90 37.51 -24.53
N LEU A 500 -41.59 36.58 -23.86
CA LEU A 500 -42.68 35.82 -24.48
C LEU A 500 -43.84 36.72 -24.92
N PHE A 501 -44.02 37.85 -24.24
CA PHE A 501 -44.99 38.88 -24.61
C PHE A 501 -44.64 39.66 -25.89
N ALA A 502 -43.47 39.48 -26.48
CA ALA A 502 -43.18 40.03 -27.80
C ALA A 502 -44.09 39.40 -28.86
N ASP A 503 -44.55 38.17 -28.64
CA ASP A 503 -45.48 37.49 -29.54
C ASP A 503 -46.94 37.81 -29.22
N ALA A 504 -47.65 38.35 -30.22
CA ALA A 504 -49.08 38.65 -30.09
C ALA A 504 -49.91 37.39 -29.80
N GLU A 505 -49.52 36.24 -30.36
CA GLU A 505 -50.15 34.94 -30.11
C GLU A 505 -50.09 34.55 -28.63
N PHE A 506 -48.94 34.76 -27.98
CA PHE A 506 -48.74 34.44 -26.58
C PHE A 506 -49.66 35.24 -25.65
N LYS A 507 -49.89 36.52 -25.95
CA LYS A 507 -50.80 37.37 -25.15
C LYS A 507 -52.22 36.80 -25.10
N ASN A 508 -52.64 36.15 -26.18
CA ASN A 508 -53.98 35.56 -26.33
C ASN A 508 -54.11 34.15 -25.73
N PHE A 509 -53.05 33.56 -25.18
CA PHE A 509 -53.12 32.23 -24.58
C PHE A 509 -54.09 32.22 -23.38
N PRO A 510 -55.07 31.30 -23.31
CA PRO A 510 -55.94 31.21 -22.13
C PRO A 510 -55.15 30.77 -20.90
N ALA A 511 -55.71 31.04 -19.71
CA ALA A 511 -55.21 30.47 -18.47
C ALA A 511 -55.15 28.94 -18.58
N GLY A 512 -54.06 28.34 -18.11
CA GLY A 512 -53.82 26.93 -18.28
C GLY A 512 -52.36 26.53 -18.14
N ARG A 513 -52.08 25.25 -18.40
CA ARG A 513 -50.74 24.67 -18.38
C ARG A 513 -50.28 24.43 -19.81
N TYR A 514 -49.00 24.70 -20.04
CA TYR A 514 -48.33 24.56 -21.32
C TYR A 514 -46.95 23.94 -21.10
N PHE A 515 -46.36 23.44 -22.18
CA PHE A 515 -44.97 23.01 -22.20
C PHE A 515 -44.21 23.89 -23.16
N ILE A 516 -43.15 24.53 -22.67
CA ILE A 516 -42.20 25.23 -23.52
C ILE A 516 -41.08 24.27 -23.88
N ARG A 517 -40.67 24.27 -25.15
CA ARG A 517 -39.51 23.56 -25.64
C ARG A 517 -38.60 24.54 -26.35
N LEU A 518 -37.40 24.73 -25.81
CA LEU A 518 -36.35 25.49 -26.45
C LEU A 518 -35.34 24.50 -27.04
N SER A 519 -35.10 24.60 -28.34
CA SER A 519 -34.08 23.81 -29.03
C SER A 519 -32.85 24.67 -29.23
N MET A 520 -31.69 24.18 -28.79
CA MET A 520 -30.38 24.77 -29.01
C MET A 520 -29.58 23.80 -29.87
N GLY A 521 -29.67 23.97 -31.20
CA GLY A 521 -29.16 23.00 -32.15
C GLY A 521 -29.87 21.66 -32.05
N THR A 522 -29.11 20.61 -31.70
CA THR A 522 -29.63 19.26 -31.53
C THR A 522 -30.19 18.98 -30.14
N LYS A 523 -29.89 19.82 -29.13
CA LYS A 523 -30.39 19.64 -27.77
C LYS A 523 -31.74 20.33 -27.58
N GLN A 524 -32.65 19.67 -26.88
CA GLN A 524 -33.98 20.18 -26.57
C GLN A 524 -34.20 20.23 -25.06
N PHE A 525 -34.67 21.37 -24.58
CA PHE A 525 -34.97 21.62 -23.18
C PHE A 525 -36.46 21.86 -23.05
N ALA A 526 -37.13 21.11 -22.17
CA ALA A 526 -38.55 21.24 -21.93
C ALA A 526 -38.81 21.76 -20.52
N GLN A 527 -39.68 22.77 -20.39
CA GLN A 527 -40.07 23.34 -19.11
C GLN A 527 -41.60 23.47 -19.03
N LYS A 528 -42.16 23.30 -17.83
CA LYS A 528 -43.59 23.56 -17.60
C LYS A 528 -43.84 25.07 -17.55
N LEU A 529 -44.91 25.52 -18.18
CA LEU A 529 -45.34 26.91 -18.20
C LEU A 529 -46.79 26.99 -17.69
N ILE A 530 -47.04 27.80 -16.66
CA ILE A 530 -48.37 27.93 -16.07
C ILE A 530 -48.84 29.38 -16.20
N ILE A 531 -50.04 29.59 -16.77
CA ILE A 531 -50.70 30.89 -16.88
C ILE A 531 -51.95 30.85 -15.99
N LEU A 532 -52.07 31.76 -15.02
CA LEU A 532 -53.16 31.72 -14.04
C LEU A 532 -54.40 32.52 -14.46
N TYR A 533 -54.24 33.69 -15.07
CA TYR A 533 -55.30 34.53 -15.61
C TYR A 533 -54.75 35.52 -16.64
#